data_AF-A0A085NFC5-F1
#
_entry.id   AF-A0A085NFC5-F1
#
_cell.length_a   1.000
_cell.length_b   1.000
_cell.length_c   1.000
_cell.angle_alpha   90.00
_cell.angle_beta   90.00
_cell.angle_gamma   90.00
#
_symmetry.space_group_name_H-M   'P 1'
#
loop_
_entity.id
_entity.type
_entity.pdbx_description
1 polymer ?
#
loop_
_entity_poly.entity_id
_entity_poly.type
_entity_poly.pdbx_seq_one_letter_code
_entity_poly.pdbx_strand_id
1 'polypeptide(L)'
;MRIEERCGGPRRSSLENELLKETVEDEPNIKVRELAPRLEVRYSMSSRHLAQIGKSKKLPRLIPHELTQTNRKKRVAACLDLLLRQAERPFLDRIITCDEKWCLCDNRKRGALRPDMHTPQKSFPKPSFRSTVLPPVWWSARGTIH
;
A
#
# COMPACT_ATOMS: atom_id res chain seq x y z
N MET A 1 15.19 59.73 8.80
CA MET A 1 15.11 58.80 7.66
C MET A 1 14.19 57.65 8.06
N ARG A 2 13.15 57.41 7.25
CA ARG A 2 12.12 56.40 7.46
C ARG A 2 12.71 55.05 7.06
N ILE A 3 12.84 54.12 8.01
CA ILE A 3 13.34 52.78 7.72
C ILE A 3 12.15 51.99 7.19
N GLU A 4 12.11 51.74 5.88
CA GLU A 4 11.11 50.85 5.30
C GLU A 4 11.37 49.43 5.80
N GLU A 5 10.41 48.87 6.54
CA GLU A 5 10.35 47.43 6.78
C GLU A 5 10.17 46.73 5.44
N ARG A 6 11.23 46.06 4.97
CA ARG A 6 11.10 45.09 3.89
C ARG A 6 10.32 43.90 4.43
N CYS A 7 9.02 43.86 4.15
CA CYS A 7 8.22 42.65 4.26
C CYS A 7 8.94 41.52 3.51
N GLY A 8 9.50 40.58 4.26
CA GLY A 8 10.09 39.37 3.71
C GLY A 8 8.98 38.55 3.07
N GLY A 9 8.83 38.65 1.76
CA GLY A 9 7.93 37.80 0.99
C GLY A 9 8.24 36.31 1.24
N PRO A 10 7.29 35.41 0.95
CA PRO A 10 7.48 33.98 1.16
C PRO A 10 8.82 33.50 0.57
N ARG A 11 9.63 32.81 1.37
CA ARG A 11 10.87 32.20 0.88
C ARG A 11 10.52 31.32 -0.33
N ARG A 12 11.30 31.41 -1.42
CA ARG A 12 11.09 30.68 -2.68
C ARG A 12 10.77 29.19 -2.48
N SER A 13 11.41 28.55 -1.49
CA SER A 13 11.18 27.17 -1.10
C SER A 13 9.78 26.86 -0.54
N SER A 14 9.09 27.86 0.02
CA SER A 14 7.71 27.73 0.53
C SER A 14 6.71 27.64 -0.63
N LEU A 15 6.86 28.52 -1.62
CA LEU A 15 6.03 28.52 -2.83
C LEU A 15 6.26 27.24 -3.67
N GLU A 16 7.51 26.79 -3.76
CA GLU A 16 7.86 25.52 -4.40
C GLU A 16 7.25 24.30 -3.66
N ASN A 17 7.14 24.35 -2.32
CA ASN A 17 6.51 23.30 -1.54
C ASN A 17 4.98 23.28 -1.67
N GLU A 18 4.34 24.43 -1.81
CA GLU A 18 2.89 24.55 -2.06
C GLU A 18 2.53 24.00 -3.45
N LEU A 19 3.25 24.42 -4.49
CA LEU A 19 3.10 23.90 -5.85
C LEU A 19 3.38 22.39 -5.92
N LEU A 20 4.40 21.92 -5.20
CA LEU A 20 4.69 20.49 -5.07
C LEU A 20 3.54 19.72 -4.38
N LYS A 21 2.90 20.32 -3.38
CA LYS A 21 1.80 19.67 -2.67
C LYS A 21 0.58 19.54 -3.58
N GLU A 22 0.24 20.60 -4.32
CA GLU A 22 -0.87 20.62 -5.29
C GLU A 22 -0.66 19.56 -6.38
N THR A 23 0.51 19.56 -7.03
CA THR A 23 0.84 18.59 -8.08
C THR A 23 0.80 17.12 -7.62
N VAL A 24 1.18 16.84 -6.37
CA VAL A 24 1.13 15.48 -5.78
C VAL A 24 -0.28 15.09 -5.34
N GLU A 25 -1.15 16.05 -5.04
CA GLU A 25 -2.56 15.80 -4.71
C GLU A 25 -3.39 15.52 -5.95
N ASP A 26 -3.09 16.20 -7.07
CA ASP A 26 -3.70 15.93 -8.37
C ASP A 26 -3.23 14.60 -8.98
N GLU A 27 -1.93 14.33 -8.93
CA GLU A 27 -1.32 13.12 -9.50
C GLU A 27 -0.54 12.32 -8.43
N PRO A 28 -1.21 11.49 -7.60
CA PRO A 28 -0.55 10.80 -6.48
C PRO A 28 0.49 9.75 -6.89
N ASN A 29 0.50 9.33 -8.16
CA ASN A 29 1.42 8.33 -8.71
C ASN A 29 2.62 8.93 -9.45
N ILE A 30 2.77 10.26 -9.46
CA ILE A 30 3.85 10.94 -10.18
C ILE A 30 5.23 10.47 -9.69
N LYS A 31 6.12 10.16 -10.62
CA LYS A 31 7.49 9.75 -10.28
C LYS A 31 8.33 10.98 -9.99
N VAL A 32 9.24 10.88 -9.03
CA VAL A 32 10.20 11.96 -8.70
C VAL A 32 11.01 12.41 -9.93
N ARG A 33 11.27 11.51 -10.89
CA ARG A 33 11.98 11.83 -12.14
C ARG A 33 11.16 12.67 -13.12
N GLU A 34 9.83 12.57 -13.09
CA GLU A 34 8.90 13.36 -13.90
C GLU A 34 8.53 14.66 -13.21
N LEU A 35 8.51 14.63 -11.87
CA LEU A 35 8.27 15.78 -11.01
C LEU A 35 9.41 16.80 -11.00
N ALA A 36 10.67 16.33 -11.02
CA ALA A 36 11.85 17.19 -10.97
C ALA A 36 11.91 18.22 -12.12
N PRO A 37 11.70 17.84 -13.39
CA PRO A 37 11.59 18.81 -14.50
C PRO A 37 10.43 19.79 -14.37
N ARG A 38 9.25 19.33 -13.89
CA ARG A 38 8.05 20.19 -13.75
C ARG A 38 8.25 21.33 -12.74
N LEU A 39 9.08 21.09 -11.73
CA LEU A 39 9.43 22.06 -10.70
C LEU A 39 10.76 22.76 -10.98
N GLU A 40 11.41 22.48 -12.11
CA GLU A 40 12.76 22.97 -12.47
C GLU A 40 13.84 22.71 -11.39
N VAL A 41 13.65 21.68 -10.56
CA VAL A 41 14.58 21.33 -9.47
C VAL A 41 15.34 20.04 -9.76
N ARG A 42 16.50 19.87 -9.12
CA ARG A 42 17.25 18.61 -9.18
C ARG A 42 16.48 17.47 -8.48
N TYR A 43 16.63 16.25 -8.98
CA TYR A 43 16.00 15.04 -8.42
C TYR A 43 16.17 14.89 -6.90
N SER A 44 17.38 15.13 -6.37
CA SER A 44 17.68 15.03 -4.94
C SER A 44 16.90 16.06 -4.11
N MET A 45 16.67 17.26 -4.67
CA MET A 45 15.88 18.31 -4.02
C MET A 45 14.42 17.91 -3.98
N SER A 46 13.83 17.44 -5.10
CA SER A 46 12.44 16.95 -5.12
C SER A 46 12.17 15.90 -4.05
N SER A 47 13.09 14.94 -3.89
CA SER A 47 12.96 13.92 -2.84
C SER A 47 13.01 14.51 -1.43
N ARG A 48 13.84 15.53 -1.19
CA ARG A 48 13.92 16.21 0.10
C ARG A 48 12.67 17.04 0.38
N HIS A 49 12.17 17.76 -0.62
CA HIS A 49 10.94 18.54 -0.51
C HIS A 49 9.72 17.65 -0.25
N LEU A 50 9.58 16.52 -0.94
CA LEU A 50 8.54 15.52 -0.66
C LEU A 50 8.56 15.05 0.80
N ALA A 51 9.75 14.79 1.36
CA ALA A 51 9.89 14.43 2.76
C ALA A 51 9.50 15.57 3.71
N GLN A 52 9.84 16.83 3.38
CA GLN A 52 9.46 18.01 4.17
C GLN A 52 7.95 18.22 4.23
N ILE A 53 7.22 17.95 3.14
CA ILE A 53 5.75 18.01 3.09
C ILE A 53 5.07 16.72 3.60
N GLY A 54 5.84 15.78 4.17
CA GLY A 54 5.32 14.53 4.74
C GLY A 54 4.82 13.50 3.72
N LYS A 55 5.16 13.64 2.43
CA LYS A 55 4.79 12.69 1.38
C LYS A 55 5.88 11.62 1.27
N SER A 56 5.47 10.36 1.29
CA SER A 56 6.35 9.18 1.20
C SER A 56 5.87 8.24 0.11
N LYS A 57 6.80 7.59 -0.61
CA LYS A 57 6.42 6.55 -1.57
C LYS A 57 5.82 5.34 -0.84
N LYS A 58 4.55 5.06 -1.11
CA LYS A 58 3.87 3.83 -0.66
C LYS A 58 3.46 3.02 -1.89
N LEU A 59 3.58 1.70 -1.79
CA LEU A 59 3.04 0.83 -2.83
C LEU A 59 1.52 0.78 -2.71
N PRO A 60 0.78 0.78 -3.83
CA PRO A 60 -0.67 0.63 -3.77
C PRO A 60 -1.02 -0.71 -3.15
N ARG A 61 -2.10 -0.72 -2.38
CA ARG A 61 -2.65 -1.97 -1.84
C ARG A 61 -3.25 -2.77 -2.98
N LEU A 62 -2.81 -4.02 -3.15
CA LEU A 62 -3.45 -4.95 -4.06
C LEU A 62 -4.82 -5.35 -3.49
N ILE A 63 -5.87 -5.12 -4.26
CA ILE A 63 -7.25 -5.53 -3.93
C ILE A 63 -7.62 -6.67 -4.89
N PRO A 64 -8.23 -7.77 -4.42
CA PRO A 64 -8.48 -8.95 -5.26
C PRO A 64 -9.39 -8.68 -6.48
N HIS A 65 -10.40 -7.83 -6.32
CA HIS A 65 -11.37 -7.55 -7.38
C HIS A 65 -11.95 -6.15 -7.24
N GLU A 66 -12.22 -5.52 -8.38
CA GLU A 66 -12.96 -4.27 -8.43
C GLU A 66 -14.45 -4.53 -8.22
N LEU A 67 -15.01 -4.04 -7.12
CA LEU A 67 -16.41 -4.27 -6.79
C LEU A 67 -17.33 -3.33 -7.57
N THR A 68 -18.31 -3.90 -8.27
CA THR A 68 -19.44 -3.16 -8.86
C THR A 68 -20.27 -2.46 -7.78
N GLN A 69 -20.99 -1.39 -8.14
CA GLN A 69 -21.82 -0.64 -7.19
C GLN A 69 -22.85 -1.54 -6.49
N THR A 70 -23.45 -2.48 -7.23
CA THR A 70 -24.38 -3.47 -6.68
C THR A 70 -23.72 -4.39 -5.66
N ASN A 71 -22.52 -4.91 -5.96
CA ASN A 71 -21.78 -5.77 -5.03
C ASN A 71 -21.36 -5.00 -3.77
N ARG A 72 -21.01 -3.71 -3.89
CA ARG A 72 -20.73 -2.85 -2.73
C ARG A 72 -21.96 -2.71 -1.82
N LYS A 73 -23.12 -2.38 -2.39
CA LYS A 73 -24.39 -2.24 -1.63
C LYS A 73 -24.75 -3.54 -0.92
N LYS A 74 -24.67 -4.69 -1.62
CA LYS A 74 -24.93 -6.01 -1.04
C LYS A 74 -24.00 -6.32 0.13
N ARG A 75 -22.70 -6.05 -0.01
CA ARG A 75 -21.72 -6.25 1.08
C ARG A 75 -22.03 -5.37 2.30
N VAL A 76 -22.34 -4.10 2.08
CA VAL A 76 -22.69 -3.18 3.19
C VAL A 76 -23.96 -3.65 3.90
N ALA A 77 -25.01 -3.99 3.16
CA ALA A 77 -26.26 -4.48 3.74
C ALA A 77 -26.04 -5.75 4.56
N ALA A 78 -25.31 -6.73 4.02
CA ALA A 78 -24.98 -7.96 4.74
C ALA A 78 -24.15 -7.70 6.00
N CYS A 79 -23.16 -6.80 5.94
CA CYS A 79 -22.36 -6.44 7.12
C CYS A 79 -23.19 -5.76 8.20
N LEU A 80 -24.12 -4.86 7.85
CA LEU A 80 -25.00 -4.19 8.80
C LEU A 80 -25.96 -5.18 9.48
N ASP A 81 -26.54 -6.09 8.71
CA ASP A 81 -27.43 -7.13 9.23
C ASP A 81 -26.70 -8.05 10.23
N LEU A 82 -25.50 -8.53 9.86
CA LEU A 82 -24.67 -9.34 10.75
C LEU A 82 -24.24 -8.59 12.01
N LEU A 83 -23.95 -7.29 11.90
CA LEU A 83 -23.57 -6.45 13.03
C LEU A 83 -24.73 -6.25 14.01
N LEU A 84 -25.93 -5.97 13.51
CA LEU A 84 -27.12 -5.85 14.33
C LEU A 84 -27.44 -7.16 15.05
N ARG A 85 -27.42 -8.27 14.31
CA ARG A 85 -27.62 -9.60 14.88
C ARG A 85 -26.59 -9.92 15.97
N GLN A 86 -25.33 -9.51 15.78
CA GLN A 86 -24.27 -9.73 16.76
C GLN A 86 -24.51 -8.91 18.04
N ALA A 87 -25.06 -7.70 17.92
CA ALA A 87 -25.40 -6.86 19.06
C ALA A 87 -26.60 -7.41 19.84
N GLU A 88 -27.61 -7.93 19.15
CA GLU A 88 -28.80 -8.52 19.80
C GLU A 88 -28.49 -9.87 20.43
N ARG A 89 -27.76 -10.73 19.72
CA ARG A 89 -27.46 -12.10 20.13
C ARG A 89 -26.05 -12.49 19.65
N PRO A 90 -25.03 -12.38 20.51
CA PRO A 90 -23.67 -12.76 20.16
C PRO A 90 -23.60 -14.18 19.61
N PHE A 91 -23.14 -14.33 18.35
CA PHE A 91 -23.12 -15.60 17.64
C PHE A 91 -21.74 -15.98 17.09
N LEU A 92 -20.74 -15.10 17.18
CA LEU A 92 -19.38 -15.35 16.68
C LEU A 92 -18.75 -16.63 17.26
N ASP A 93 -18.98 -16.93 18.55
CA ASP A 93 -18.44 -18.13 19.21
C ASP A 93 -19.00 -19.44 18.64
N ARG A 94 -20.09 -19.37 17.87
CA ARG A 94 -20.76 -20.52 17.25
C ARG A 94 -20.42 -20.67 15.77
N ILE A 95 -19.67 -19.72 15.20
CA ILE A 95 -19.30 -19.77 13.78
C ILE A 95 -18.18 -20.80 13.61
N ILE A 96 -18.44 -21.75 12.72
CA ILE A 96 -17.43 -22.59 12.11
C ILE A 96 -17.31 -22.12 10.67
N THR A 97 -16.09 -21.83 10.24
CA THR A 97 -15.79 -21.41 8.87
C THR A 97 -14.80 -22.37 8.22
N CYS A 98 -14.74 -22.35 6.89
CA CYS A 98 -13.90 -23.22 6.09
C CYS A 98 -13.43 -22.44 4.86
N ASP A 99 -12.18 -22.66 4.46
CA ASP A 99 -11.64 -22.16 3.21
C ASP A 99 -10.59 -23.12 2.67
N GLU A 100 -10.43 -23.10 1.35
CA GLU A 100 -9.41 -23.86 0.64
C GLU A 100 -8.33 -22.91 0.14
N LYS A 101 -7.06 -23.25 0.42
CA LYS A 101 -5.94 -22.41 0.01
C LYS A 101 -5.03 -23.16 -0.95
N TRP A 102 -4.80 -22.54 -2.10
CA TRP A 102 -3.75 -22.96 -3.01
C TRP A 102 -2.37 -22.61 -2.44
N CYS A 103 -1.51 -23.61 -2.29
CA CYS A 103 -0.13 -23.44 -1.89
C CYS A 103 0.79 -23.88 -3.03
N LEU A 104 1.73 -23.02 -3.41
CA LEU A 104 2.81 -23.46 -4.30
C LEU A 104 3.72 -24.42 -3.51
N CYS A 105 4.14 -25.52 -4.13
CA CYS A 105 5.10 -26.44 -3.51
C CYS A 105 6.44 -25.74 -3.24
N ASP A 106 6.81 -24.76 -4.08
CA ASP A 106 8.02 -23.96 -3.93
C ASP A 106 7.65 -22.47 -3.77
N ASN A 107 7.62 -22.00 -2.52
CA ASN A 107 7.33 -20.61 -2.14
C ASN A 107 8.61 -19.76 -1.95
N ARG A 108 9.75 -20.16 -2.53
CA ARG A 108 11.02 -19.41 -2.39
C ARG A 108 10.84 -17.96 -2.82
N LYS A 109 10.95 -17.04 -1.85
CA LYS A 109 10.99 -15.61 -2.13
C LYS A 109 12.41 -15.21 -2.52
N ARG A 110 12.54 -14.36 -3.54
CA ARG A 110 13.82 -13.67 -3.81
C ARG A 110 14.12 -12.75 -2.63
N GLY A 111 15.05 -13.16 -1.77
CA GLY A 111 15.59 -12.33 -0.69
C GLY A 111 16.60 -11.33 -1.23
N ALA A 112 16.70 -10.16 -0.57
CA ALA A 112 17.78 -9.22 -0.85
C ALA A 112 19.09 -9.81 -0.35
N LEU A 113 20.05 -10.03 -1.26
CA LEU A 113 21.42 -10.36 -0.91
C LEU A 113 22.25 -9.07 -0.91
N ARG A 114 23.23 -8.98 -0.01
CA ARG A 114 24.28 -7.94 -0.05
C ARG A 114 25.61 -8.59 -0.44
N PRO A 115 25.81 -8.92 -1.73
CA PRO A 115 27.07 -9.46 -2.20
C PRO A 115 28.16 -8.37 -2.25
N ASP A 116 29.42 -8.79 -2.17
CA ASP A 116 30.57 -7.93 -2.45
C ASP A 116 30.57 -7.47 -3.91
N MET A 117 31.14 -6.29 -4.17
CA MET A 117 31.03 -5.54 -5.44
C MET A 117 31.47 -6.34 -6.68
N HIS A 118 32.35 -7.34 -6.51
CA HIS A 118 32.89 -8.16 -7.59
C HIS A 118 32.48 -9.64 -7.51
N THR A 119 31.57 -10.00 -6.61
CA THR A 119 31.10 -11.39 -6.52
C THR A 119 29.97 -11.63 -7.52
N PRO A 120 30.04 -12.72 -8.32
CA PRO A 120 28.97 -13.06 -9.23
C PRO A 120 27.68 -13.32 -8.47
N GLN A 121 26.57 -12.77 -8.98
CA GLN A 121 25.26 -12.97 -8.37
C GLN A 121 24.91 -14.46 -8.37
N LYS A 122 24.55 -14.98 -7.20
CA LYS A 122 24.09 -16.36 -7.07
C LYS A 122 22.77 -16.52 -7.84
N SER A 123 22.78 -17.32 -8.90
CA SER A 123 21.56 -17.67 -9.63
C SER A 123 20.77 -18.72 -8.85
N PHE A 124 19.45 -18.51 -8.79
CA PHE A 124 18.53 -19.51 -8.26
C PHE A 124 17.64 -19.98 -9.41
N PRO A 125 17.39 -21.30 -9.54
CA PRO A 125 16.45 -21.80 -10.53
C PRO A 125 15.07 -21.20 -10.25
N LYS A 126 14.35 -20.84 -11.32
CA LYS A 126 12.98 -20.35 -11.21
C LYS A 126 12.11 -21.43 -10.54
N PRO A 127 11.31 -21.10 -9.52
CA PRO A 127 10.41 -22.06 -8.91
C PRO A 127 9.52 -22.71 -9.96
N SER A 128 9.38 -24.04 -9.92
CA SER A 128 8.41 -24.73 -10.79
C SER A 128 7.01 -24.35 -10.34
N PHE A 129 6.12 -24.01 -11.29
CA PHE A 129 4.72 -23.67 -11.02
C PHE A 129 3.89 -24.93 -10.75
N ARG A 130 4.26 -25.70 -9.73
CA ARG A 130 3.43 -26.78 -9.20
C ARG A 130 2.67 -26.22 -8.01
N SER A 131 1.38 -26.00 -8.21
CA SER A 131 0.44 -25.64 -7.17
C SER A 131 -0.24 -26.89 -6.66
N THR A 132 -0.28 -27.06 -5.35
CA THR A 132 -1.07 -28.10 -4.69
C THR A 132 -2.17 -27.42 -3.88
N VAL A 133 -3.38 -27.96 -3.97
CA VAL A 133 -4.49 -27.53 -3.10
C VAL A 133 -4.23 -28.10 -1.72
N LEU A 134 -4.20 -27.25 -0.69
CA LEU A 134 -4.31 -27.76 0.68
C LEU A 134 -5.75 -28.26 0.89
N PRO A 135 -5.95 -29.35 1.63
CA PRO A 135 -7.28 -29.78 2.03
C PRO A 135 -8.06 -28.63 2.69
N PRO A 136 -9.40 -28.60 2.55
CA PRO A 136 -10.24 -27.60 3.22
C PRO A 136 -9.98 -27.66 4.72
N VAL A 137 -9.63 -26.51 5.30
CA VAL A 137 -9.40 -26.38 6.74
C VAL A 137 -10.63 -25.76 7.36
N TRP A 138 -11.13 -26.39 8.42
CA TRP A 138 -12.25 -25.90 9.21
C TRP A 138 -11.74 -25.29 10.50
N TRP A 139 -12.22 -24.11 10.89
CA TRP A 139 -11.85 -23.50 12.17
C TRP A 139 -12.98 -22.72 12.80
N SER A 140 -12.88 -22.54 14.12
CA SER A 140 -13.78 -21.73 14.94
C SER A 140 -12.97 -20.74 15.77
N ALA A 141 -13.65 -19.92 16.58
CA ALA A 141 -13.00 -19.03 17.55
C ALA A 141 -12.07 -19.78 18.55
N ARG A 142 -12.24 -21.10 18.71
CA ARG A 142 -11.44 -21.94 19.62
C ARG A 142 -10.22 -22.59 18.96
N GLY A 143 -10.07 -22.47 17.64
CA GLY A 143 -8.97 -23.05 16.87
C GLY A 143 -9.41 -23.90 15.69
N THR A 144 -8.44 -24.58 15.08
CA THR A 144 -8.63 -25.50 13.95
C THR A 144 -9.36 -26.77 14.41
N ILE A 145 -10.30 -27.23 13.58
CA ILE A 145 -11.12 -28.41 13.82
C ILE A 145 -10.62 -29.59 12.98
N HIS A 146 -10.43 -29.37 11.67
CA HIS A 146 -9.98 -30.36 10.70
C HIS A 146 -9.23 -29.68 9.56
#